data_AF-A0A1Q7RZZ0-F1
#
_entry.id   AF-A0A1Q7RZZ0-F1
#
_cell.length_a   1.000
_cell.length_b   1.000
_cell.length_c   1.000
_cell.angle_alpha   90.00
_cell.angle_beta   90.00
_cell.angle_gamma   90.00
#
_symmetry.space_group_name_H-M   'P 1'
#
loop_
_entity.id
_entity.type
_entity.pdbx_description
1 polymer ?
#
loop_
_entity_poly.entity_id
_entity_poly.type
_entity_poly.pdbx_seq_one_letter_code
_entity_poly.pdbx_strand_id
1 'polypeptide(L)'
;MTGTLKFIGTPPKLEPIPVNKNRDVCGESKPSEALVLGPDHGVKGGVVMLEGVARGKKGSGDVLLDNHKCLFVAHVTAVSLGGRVHVKNSDPVLHNTHGFMGKPTVFNVALPNKNQLIDVTRRLSKPGVVHVLCDAHTHMAAWILVHDSPYVAVTDERGVFRIADVPPGTYKVTMWHEGFRGRGVDKDGRPVYDEPQTVTREVTIAPRAVATVDFELR
;
A
#
# COMPACT_ATOMS: atom_id res chain seq x y z
N MET A 1 10.62 -17.45 1.00
CA MET A 1 9.18 -17.66 0.74
C MET A 1 8.80 -16.89 -0.51
N THR A 2 7.97 -17.50 -1.35
CA THR A 2 7.45 -16.91 -2.60
C THR A 2 5.96 -17.21 -2.69
N GLY A 3 5.27 -16.55 -3.61
CA GLY A 3 3.89 -16.88 -3.92
C GLY A 3 3.22 -15.83 -4.77
N THR A 4 1.92 -16.00 -4.95
CA THR A 4 1.07 -15.12 -5.75
C THR A 4 -0.18 -14.67 -5.01
N LEU A 5 -0.67 -13.49 -5.36
CA LEU A 5 -2.02 -13.03 -5.06
C LEU A 5 -2.79 -12.90 -6.36
N LYS A 6 -3.90 -13.64 -6.49
CA LYS A 6 -4.73 -13.64 -7.69
C LYS A 6 -6.15 -13.20 -7.39
N PHE A 7 -6.77 -12.55 -8.37
CA PHE A 7 -8.20 -12.26 -8.35
C PHE A 7 -8.97 -13.40 -9.03
N ILE A 8 -9.97 -13.95 -8.33
CA ILE A 8 -10.79 -15.04 -8.82
C ILE A 8 -12.20 -14.55 -9.12
N GLY A 9 -12.68 -14.87 -10.33
CA GLY A 9 -13.99 -14.47 -10.82
C GLY A 9 -13.94 -13.24 -11.71
N THR A 10 -15.10 -12.58 -11.88
CA THR A 10 -15.24 -11.37 -12.70
C THR A 10 -14.85 -10.14 -11.88
N PRO A 11 -13.81 -9.38 -12.26
CA PRO A 11 -13.42 -8.18 -11.54
C PRO A 11 -14.54 -7.13 -11.56
N PRO A 12 -14.75 -6.38 -10.46
CA PRO A 12 -15.68 -5.26 -10.48
C PRO A 12 -15.17 -4.19 -11.44
N LYS A 13 -16.10 -3.50 -12.10
CA LYS A 13 -15.77 -2.32 -12.88
C LYS A 13 -15.46 -1.17 -11.94
N LEU A 14 -14.23 -0.66 -12.00
CA LEU A 14 -13.83 0.55 -11.29
C LEU A 14 -13.95 1.76 -12.23
N GLU A 15 -14.85 2.69 -11.89
CA GLU A 15 -15.00 3.92 -12.66
C GLU A 15 -13.81 4.87 -12.42
N PRO A 16 -13.39 5.65 -13.43
CA PRO A 16 -12.43 6.73 -13.23
C PRO A 16 -12.93 7.73 -12.17
N ILE A 17 -12.01 8.20 -11.34
CA ILE A 17 -12.29 9.12 -10.25
C ILE A 17 -12.18 10.55 -10.78
N PRO A 18 -13.24 11.38 -10.66
CA PRO A 18 -13.19 12.78 -11.12
C PRO A 18 -12.15 13.60 -10.35
N VAL A 19 -11.40 14.44 -11.07
CA VAL A 19 -10.49 15.42 -10.47
C VAL A 19 -11.29 16.65 -10.03
N ASN A 20 -11.14 17.04 -8.77
CA ASN A 20 -11.88 18.16 -8.17
C ASN A 20 -11.17 19.52 -8.33
N LYS A 21 -9.84 19.56 -8.46
CA LYS A 21 -9.03 20.79 -8.51
C LYS A 21 -7.84 20.65 -9.45
N ASN A 22 -7.33 21.79 -9.94
CA ASN A 22 -6.16 21.88 -10.81
C ASN A 22 -6.27 21.00 -12.07
N ARG A 23 -7.44 20.95 -12.71
CA ARG A 23 -7.69 20.10 -13.89
C ARG A 23 -6.81 20.42 -15.08
N ASP A 24 -6.36 21.68 -15.18
CA ASP A 24 -5.35 22.14 -16.13
C ASP A 24 -4.01 21.41 -16.01
N VAL A 25 -3.68 20.89 -14.82
CA VAL A 25 -2.46 20.12 -14.54
C VAL A 25 -2.76 18.63 -14.36
N CYS A 26 -3.82 18.32 -13.62
CA CYS A 26 -4.16 16.97 -13.19
C CYS A 26 -5.06 16.21 -14.19
N GLY A 27 -5.60 16.88 -15.21
CA GLY A 27 -6.61 16.34 -16.11
C GLY A 27 -8.00 16.25 -15.47
N GLU A 28 -8.95 15.65 -16.19
CA GLU A 28 -10.37 15.58 -15.77
C GLU A 28 -10.66 14.42 -14.80
N SER A 29 -9.95 13.31 -14.92
CA SER A 29 -10.15 12.11 -14.10
C SER A 29 -8.87 11.29 -13.94
N LYS A 30 -8.80 10.47 -12.89
CA LYS A 30 -7.75 9.47 -12.67
C LYS A 30 -8.29 8.05 -12.69
N PRO A 31 -7.51 7.05 -13.12
CA PRO A 31 -7.88 5.66 -12.89
C PRO A 31 -7.99 5.39 -11.39
N SER A 32 -8.92 4.52 -11.00
CA SER A 32 -8.91 3.98 -9.64
C SER A 32 -7.79 2.94 -9.51
N GLU A 33 -6.98 3.06 -8.46
CA GLU A 33 -5.93 2.10 -8.12
C GLU A 33 -6.39 1.06 -7.09
N ALA A 34 -7.66 1.10 -6.66
CA ALA A 34 -8.20 0.22 -5.62
C ALA A 34 -8.16 -1.28 -5.98
N LEU A 35 -8.18 -1.62 -7.28
CA LEU A 35 -7.88 -2.96 -7.76
C LEU A 35 -7.16 -2.88 -9.10
N VAL A 36 -5.86 -3.16 -9.09
CA VAL A 36 -5.04 -3.23 -10.31
C VAL A 36 -4.69 -4.67 -10.59
N LEU A 37 -5.21 -5.19 -11.71
CA LEU A 37 -4.94 -6.54 -12.19
C LEU A 37 -3.93 -6.52 -13.33
N GLY A 38 -2.92 -7.37 -13.22
CA GLY A 38 -2.03 -7.68 -14.33
C GLY A 38 -2.52 -8.84 -15.19
N PRO A 39 -1.64 -9.34 -16.07
CA PRO A 39 -1.87 -10.58 -16.79
C PRO A 39 -2.22 -11.74 -15.84
N ASP A 40 -3.07 -12.66 -16.29
CA ASP A 40 -3.50 -13.83 -15.52
C ASP A 40 -4.17 -13.51 -14.16
N HIS A 41 -4.75 -12.31 -14.05
CA HIS A 41 -5.46 -11.80 -12.86
C HIS A 41 -4.56 -11.68 -11.61
N GLY A 42 -3.26 -11.47 -11.79
CA GLY A 42 -2.36 -11.12 -10.68
C GLY A 42 -2.74 -9.78 -10.06
N VAL A 43 -2.87 -9.71 -8.74
CA VAL A 43 -3.26 -8.47 -8.04
C VAL A 43 -2.02 -7.71 -7.58
N LYS A 44 -1.82 -6.50 -8.10
CA LYS A 44 -0.79 -5.58 -7.63
C LYS A 44 -1.17 -4.97 -6.29
N GLY A 45 -0.21 -4.74 -5.40
CA GLY A 45 -0.45 -3.95 -4.18
C GLY A 45 -1.00 -4.72 -2.98
N GLY A 46 -1.12 -6.05 -3.06
CA GLY A 46 -1.34 -6.86 -1.87
C GLY A 46 -0.08 -6.92 -1.00
N VAL A 47 -0.22 -6.84 0.31
CA VAL A 47 0.92 -6.92 1.23
C VAL A 47 0.92 -8.24 1.97
N VAL A 48 2.01 -8.98 1.85
CA VAL A 48 2.23 -10.26 2.51
C VAL A 48 3.24 -10.09 3.63
N MET A 49 2.91 -10.52 4.84
CA MET A 49 3.73 -10.34 6.04
C MET A 49 3.75 -11.60 6.90
N LEU A 50 4.88 -11.85 7.58
CA LEU A 50 5.03 -12.93 8.55
C LEU A 50 4.91 -12.39 9.97
N GLU A 51 3.97 -12.96 10.73
CA GLU A 51 3.73 -12.62 12.13
C GLU A 51 4.62 -13.43 13.08
N GLY A 52 4.90 -12.88 14.25
CA GLY A 52 5.54 -13.61 15.36
C GLY A 52 7.00 -14.03 15.11
N VAL A 53 7.70 -13.36 14.19
CA VAL A 53 9.08 -13.72 13.87
C VAL A 53 10.04 -13.23 14.96
N ALA A 54 10.44 -14.13 15.86
CA ALA A 54 11.27 -13.81 17.03
C ALA A 54 12.75 -13.49 16.70
N ARG A 55 13.28 -14.01 15.58
CA ARG A 55 14.68 -13.83 15.16
C ARG A 55 14.75 -13.77 13.65
N GLY A 56 15.74 -13.07 13.10
CA GLY A 56 15.85 -12.91 11.67
C GLY A 56 16.84 -11.85 11.21
N LYS A 57 16.74 -11.48 9.92
CA LYS A 57 17.45 -10.33 9.37
C LYS A 57 17.03 -9.03 10.06
N LYS A 58 17.82 -7.97 9.93
CA LYS A 58 17.42 -6.65 10.44
C LYS A 58 16.32 -6.06 9.57
N GLY A 59 15.46 -5.25 10.19
CA GLY A 59 14.53 -4.35 9.49
C GLY A 59 15.28 -3.50 8.47
N SER A 60 14.73 -3.42 7.27
CA SER A 60 15.24 -2.58 6.19
C SER A 60 14.07 -2.16 5.31
N GLY A 61 14.09 -0.93 4.83
CA GLY A 61 13.07 -0.40 3.95
C GLY A 61 13.25 1.10 3.83
N ASP A 62 13.18 1.59 2.61
CA ASP A 62 13.08 3.00 2.30
C ASP A 62 11.86 3.16 1.41
N VAL A 63 10.89 3.95 1.87
CA VAL A 63 9.68 4.27 1.12
C VAL A 63 9.77 5.72 0.70
N LEU A 64 9.61 5.96 -0.60
CA LEU A 64 9.39 7.28 -1.16
C LEU A 64 7.95 7.32 -1.69
N LEU A 65 7.07 8.07 -1.01
CA LEU A 65 5.74 8.36 -1.49
C LEU A 65 5.77 9.68 -2.27
N ASP A 66 5.66 9.60 -3.59
CA ASP A 66 5.81 10.76 -4.48
C ASP A 66 4.44 11.22 -5.01
N ASN A 67 4.13 12.50 -4.85
CA ASN A 67 3.03 13.14 -5.56
C ASN A 67 3.51 13.43 -6.98
N HIS A 68 3.04 12.63 -7.94
CA HIS A 68 3.44 12.78 -9.34
C HIS A 68 2.29 12.41 -10.26
N LYS A 69 2.00 13.29 -11.22
CA LYS A 69 0.84 13.24 -12.11
C LYS A 69 -0.47 13.25 -11.30
N CYS A 70 -0.50 13.99 -10.20
CA CYS A 70 -1.61 14.08 -9.25
C CYS A 70 -2.08 12.70 -8.76
N LEU A 71 -1.12 11.83 -8.46
CA LEU A 71 -1.31 10.53 -7.83
C LEU A 71 -0.21 10.36 -6.77
N PHE A 72 -0.47 9.53 -5.77
CA PHE A 72 0.58 9.01 -4.92
C PHE A 72 1.22 7.80 -5.62
N VAL A 73 2.42 7.98 -6.16
CA VAL A 73 3.15 6.90 -6.85
C VAL A 73 3.57 5.84 -5.83
N ALA A 74 3.40 4.57 -6.23
CA ALA A 74 3.40 3.41 -5.34
C ALA A 74 2.20 3.43 -4.39
N HIS A 75 1.01 3.23 -4.95
CA HIS A 75 -0.28 3.26 -4.25
C HIS A 75 -0.29 2.47 -2.95
N VAL A 76 0.33 1.29 -2.92
CA VAL A 76 0.56 0.51 -1.70
C VAL A 76 2.06 0.29 -1.50
N THR A 77 2.54 0.59 -0.30
CA THR A 77 3.92 0.38 0.12
C THR A 77 3.97 -0.31 1.48
N ALA A 78 5.10 -0.94 1.78
CA ALA A 78 5.36 -1.54 3.08
C ALA A 78 6.76 -1.19 3.56
N VAL A 79 6.89 -0.96 4.86
CA VAL A 79 8.15 -0.60 5.51
C VAL A 79 8.24 -1.29 6.87
N SER A 80 9.42 -1.78 7.21
CA SER A 80 9.68 -2.23 8.58
C SER A 80 9.73 -1.04 9.54
N LEU A 81 9.32 -1.25 10.78
CA LEU A 81 9.39 -0.23 11.83
C LEU A 81 10.81 0.33 11.94
N GLY A 82 10.93 1.66 11.91
CA GLY A 82 12.21 2.37 11.89
C GLY A 82 12.88 2.50 10.52
N GLY A 83 12.30 1.91 9.46
CA GLY A 83 12.68 2.18 8.07
C GLY A 83 12.34 3.62 7.66
N ARG A 84 13.05 4.14 6.65
CA ARG A 84 12.88 5.54 6.22
C ARG A 84 11.62 5.69 5.40
N VAL A 85 10.90 6.78 5.64
CA VAL A 85 9.72 7.15 4.86
C VAL A 85 9.82 8.64 4.51
N HIS A 86 9.89 8.91 3.22
CA HIS A 86 9.91 10.25 2.67
C HIS A 86 8.66 10.50 1.83
N VAL A 87 8.18 11.74 1.89
CA VAL A 87 7.13 12.25 1.00
C VAL A 87 7.75 13.26 0.08
N LYS A 88 7.52 13.11 -1.22
CA LYS A 88 7.98 14.03 -2.26
C LYS A 88 6.81 14.63 -3.01
N ASN A 89 6.96 15.85 -3.49
CA ASN A 89 6.07 16.40 -4.52
C ASN A 89 6.87 16.65 -5.79
N SER A 90 6.58 15.92 -6.86
CA SER A 90 7.18 16.12 -8.18
C SER A 90 6.29 16.94 -9.12
N ASP A 91 5.04 17.19 -8.74
CA ASP A 91 4.09 18.00 -9.49
C ASP A 91 4.32 19.51 -9.28
N PRO A 92 3.88 20.36 -10.24
CA PRO A 92 4.01 21.81 -10.13
C PRO A 92 2.91 22.47 -9.28
N VAL A 93 1.99 21.68 -8.72
CA VAL A 93 0.88 22.15 -7.87
C VAL A 93 1.04 21.67 -6.44
N LEU A 94 0.41 22.39 -5.50
CA LEU A 94 0.42 22.00 -4.10
C LEU A 94 -0.30 20.68 -3.91
N HIS A 95 0.35 19.75 -3.21
CA HIS A 95 -0.30 18.61 -2.59
C HIS A 95 -0.08 18.68 -1.08
N ASN A 96 -0.97 18.05 -0.32
CA ASN A 96 -0.65 17.67 1.05
C ASN A 96 -0.72 16.16 1.18
N THR A 97 0.02 15.62 2.14
CA THR A 97 0.07 14.18 2.38
C THR A 97 -0.31 13.97 3.83
N HIS A 98 -1.52 13.45 4.01
CA HIS A 98 -2.18 13.28 5.29
C HIS A 98 -2.31 11.79 5.60
N GLY A 99 -1.49 11.30 6.52
CA GLY A 99 -1.50 9.91 6.97
C GLY A 99 -2.37 9.72 8.20
N PHE A 100 -3.22 8.69 8.16
CA PHE A 100 -4.10 8.27 9.24
C PHE A 100 -3.79 6.82 9.63
N MET A 101 -3.69 6.55 10.93
CA MET A 101 -3.62 5.17 11.44
C MET A 101 -4.92 4.89 12.19
N GLY A 102 -5.91 4.34 11.48
CA GLY A 102 -7.29 4.36 11.97
C GLY A 102 -7.86 5.78 11.92
N LYS A 103 -8.39 6.27 13.04
CA LYS A 103 -8.92 7.65 13.14
C LYS A 103 -7.84 8.72 13.38
N PRO A 104 -6.79 8.49 14.18
CA PRO A 104 -5.76 9.49 14.43
C PRO A 104 -4.92 9.85 13.19
N THR A 105 -4.68 11.15 13.01
CA THR A 105 -3.62 11.67 12.14
C THR A 105 -2.25 11.31 12.72
N VAL A 106 -1.41 10.65 11.93
CA VAL A 106 0.00 10.39 12.27
C VAL A 106 0.93 11.45 11.68
N PHE A 107 0.59 11.98 10.49
CA PHE A 107 1.25 13.15 9.92
C PHE A 107 0.30 13.87 8.95
N ASN A 108 0.46 15.19 8.81
CA ASN A 108 -0.14 15.97 7.73
C ASN A 108 0.89 17.02 7.31
N VAL A 109 1.40 16.89 6.08
CA VAL A 109 2.47 17.75 5.57
C VAL A 109 2.03 18.40 4.27
N ALA A 110 2.22 19.71 4.17
CA ALA A 110 1.99 20.44 2.93
C ALA A 110 3.28 20.46 2.08
N LEU A 111 3.15 20.15 0.81
CA LEU A 111 4.23 20.22 -0.18
C LEU A 111 3.85 21.20 -1.30
N PRO A 112 3.84 22.53 -1.04
CA PRO A 112 3.50 23.54 -2.05
C PRO A 112 4.45 23.56 -3.25
N ASN A 113 5.71 23.17 -3.06
CA ASN A 113 6.76 23.40 -4.05
C ASN A 113 7.12 22.12 -4.79
N LYS A 114 7.34 22.24 -6.11
CA LYS A 114 7.90 21.16 -6.93
C LYS A 114 9.27 20.73 -6.40
N ASN A 115 9.50 19.43 -6.38
CA ASN A 115 10.66 18.73 -5.83
C ASN A 115 10.86 18.87 -4.32
N GLN A 116 9.87 19.37 -3.57
CA GLN A 116 9.93 19.36 -2.12
C GLN A 116 9.94 17.93 -1.59
N LEU A 117 10.80 17.66 -0.60
CA LEU A 117 10.97 16.36 0.05
C LEU A 117 10.87 16.55 1.56
N ILE A 118 10.08 15.74 2.24
CA ILE A 118 9.89 15.76 3.69
C ILE A 118 10.06 14.36 4.26
N ASP A 119 10.92 14.22 5.27
CA ASP A 119 11.05 12.98 6.06
C ASP A 119 9.92 12.89 7.10
N VAL A 120 9.13 11.81 7.04
CA VAL A 120 8.04 11.50 7.98
C VAL A 120 8.33 10.26 8.84
N THR A 121 9.54 9.70 8.76
CA THR A 121 9.95 8.46 9.45
C THR A 121 9.61 8.49 10.94
N ARG A 122 9.95 9.57 11.64
CA ARG A 122 9.74 9.72 13.09
C ARG A 122 8.26 9.80 13.48
N ARG A 123 7.35 10.01 12.51
CA ARG A 123 5.90 10.02 12.70
C ARG A 123 5.29 8.62 12.65
N LEU A 124 6.01 7.65 12.08
CA LEU A 124 5.57 6.27 11.89
C LEU A 124 6.29 5.34 12.89
N SER A 125 6.06 5.59 14.17
CA SER A 125 6.76 4.91 15.28
C SER A 125 6.02 3.68 15.82
N LYS A 126 4.90 3.29 15.20
CA LYS A 126 4.11 2.11 15.58
C LYS A 126 3.78 1.27 14.35
N PRO A 127 3.70 -0.07 14.48
CA PRO A 127 3.14 -0.92 13.44
C PRO A 127 1.67 -0.58 13.20
N GLY A 128 1.24 -0.72 11.95
CA GLY A 128 -0.14 -0.48 11.54
C GLY A 128 -0.25 -0.08 10.08
N VAL A 129 -1.49 -0.06 9.60
CA VAL A 129 -1.84 0.42 8.27
C VAL A 129 -2.04 1.94 8.34
N VAL A 130 -1.30 2.67 7.50
CA VAL A 130 -1.46 4.12 7.34
C VAL A 130 -2.21 4.37 6.04
N HIS A 131 -3.44 4.87 6.15
CA HIS A 131 -4.20 5.37 5.02
C HIS A 131 -3.74 6.81 4.73
N VAL A 132 -3.30 7.07 3.50
CA VAL A 132 -2.74 8.36 3.10
C VAL A 132 -3.67 9.04 2.11
N LEU A 133 -4.05 10.28 2.39
CA LEU A 133 -4.93 11.09 1.55
C LEU A 133 -4.26 12.43 1.21
N CYS A 134 -4.65 13.01 0.08
CA CYS A 134 -4.45 14.44 -0.19
C CYS A 134 -5.74 15.18 0.14
N ASP A 135 -5.72 16.09 1.11
CA ASP A 135 -6.89 16.91 1.48
C ASP A 135 -7.30 17.86 0.34
N ALA A 136 -6.34 18.31 -0.47
CA ALA A 136 -6.61 19.17 -1.62
C ALA A 136 -7.26 18.42 -2.80
N HIS A 137 -6.89 17.16 -3.02
CA HIS A 137 -7.24 16.36 -4.19
C HIS A 137 -7.93 15.06 -3.78
N THR A 138 -9.25 15.01 -3.96
CA THR A 138 -10.12 13.96 -3.40
C THR A 138 -9.90 12.59 -4.04
N HIS A 139 -9.30 12.55 -5.23
CA HIS A 139 -8.95 11.34 -5.96
C HIS A 139 -7.65 10.68 -5.48
N MET A 140 -6.82 11.37 -4.71
CA MET A 140 -5.52 10.84 -4.28
C MET A 140 -5.65 10.09 -2.96
N ALA A 141 -5.35 8.80 -3.01
CA ALA A 141 -5.22 7.92 -1.86
C ALA A 141 -4.01 6.99 -2.04
N ALA A 142 -3.45 6.51 -0.94
CA ALA A 142 -2.40 5.50 -0.90
C ALA A 142 -2.35 4.83 0.47
N TRP A 143 -1.53 3.80 0.60
CA TRP A 143 -1.38 3.00 1.81
C TRP A 143 0.10 2.74 2.11
N ILE A 144 0.46 2.91 3.38
CA ILE A 144 1.78 2.52 3.90
C ILE A 144 1.55 1.53 5.03
N LEU A 145 2.02 0.31 4.86
CA LEU A 145 2.00 -0.69 5.92
C LEU A 145 3.30 -0.64 6.71
N VAL A 146 3.21 -0.24 7.96
CA VAL A 146 4.32 -0.25 8.91
C VAL A 146 4.27 -1.58 9.67
N HIS A 147 5.29 -2.42 9.51
CA HIS A 147 5.31 -3.75 10.12
C HIS A 147 6.48 -3.88 11.10
N ASP A 148 6.30 -4.53 12.25
CA ASP A 148 7.37 -4.72 13.25
C ASP A 148 8.41 -5.77 12.86
N SER A 149 8.10 -6.63 11.88
CA SER A 149 9.00 -7.63 11.35
C SER A 149 9.56 -7.26 9.96
N PRO A 150 10.80 -7.66 9.65
CA PRO A 150 11.47 -7.40 8.37
C PRO A 150 10.97 -8.29 7.23
N TYR A 151 10.00 -9.16 7.50
CA TYR A 151 9.48 -10.17 6.57
C TYR A 151 8.14 -9.72 6.03
N VAL A 152 8.20 -8.70 5.17
CA VAL A 152 7.06 -8.12 4.47
C VAL A 152 7.41 -7.93 2.99
N ALA A 153 6.43 -8.10 2.10
CA ALA A 153 6.56 -7.83 0.68
C ALA A 153 5.23 -7.29 0.13
N VAL A 154 5.32 -6.45 -0.90
CA VAL A 154 4.17 -6.00 -1.71
C VAL A 154 4.18 -6.78 -3.01
N THR A 155 3.01 -7.24 -3.47
CA THR A 155 2.88 -7.96 -4.74
C THR A 155 3.12 -7.04 -5.93
N ASP A 156 3.87 -7.56 -6.91
CA ASP A 156 4.18 -6.85 -8.14
C ASP A 156 2.99 -6.81 -9.11
N GLU A 157 3.20 -6.27 -10.31
CA GLU A 157 2.16 -6.14 -11.34
C GLU A 157 1.59 -7.48 -11.81
N ARG A 158 2.27 -8.60 -11.54
CA ARG A 158 1.80 -9.95 -11.84
C ARG A 158 1.23 -10.66 -10.61
N GLY A 159 1.06 -9.93 -9.51
CA GLY A 159 0.63 -10.48 -8.22
C GLY A 159 1.70 -11.29 -7.51
N VAL A 160 2.96 -11.27 -7.96
CA VAL A 160 4.03 -12.09 -7.38
C VAL A 160 4.67 -11.37 -6.19
N PHE A 161 4.97 -12.10 -5.13
CA PHE A 161 5.78 -11.60 -4.02
C PHE A 161 6.94 -12.55 -3.68
N ARG A 162 7.97 -11.99 -3.05
CA ARG A 162 9.11 -12.75 -2.53
C ARG A 162 9.60 -12.17 -1.22
N ILE A 163 9.67 -13.01 -0.19
CA ILE A 163 10.25 -12.69 1.11
C ILE A 163 11.48 -13.58 1.31
N ALA A 164 12.65 -12.95 1.27
CA ALA A 164 13.95 -13.62 1.39
C ALA A 164 14.36 -13.85 2.84
N ASP A 165 15.23 -14.84 3.04
CA ASP A 165 15.96 -15.12 4.29
C ASP A 165 15.06 -15.36 5.51
N VAL A 166 13.87 -15.92 5.27
CA VAL A 166 12.99 -16.35 6.35
C VAL A 166 13.64 -17.55 7.06
N PRO A 167 13.83 -17.50 8.39
CA PRO A 167 14.38 -18.63 9.13
C PRO A 167 13.45 -19.85 9.05
N PRO A 168 13.98 -21.06 9.27
CA PRO A 168 13.14 -22.24 9.41
C PRO A 168 12.19 -22.10 10.61
N GLY A 169 10.95 -22.55 10.44
CA GLY A 169 9.91 -22.44 11.46
C GLY A 169 8.50 -22.52 10.89
N THR A 170 7.51 -22.48 11.77
CA THR A 170 6.10 -22.36 11.41
C THR A 170 5.65 -20.93 11.69
N TYR A 171 5.06 -20.29 10.68
CA TYR A 171 4.65 -18.90 10.73
C TYR A 171 3.19 -18.73 10.32
N LYS A 172 2.54 -17.75 10.93
CA LYS A 172 1.33 -17.16 10.35
C LYS A 172 1.76 -16.17 9.27
N VAL A 173 1.32 -16.43 8.05
CA VAL A 173 1.54 -15.56 6.89
C VAL A 173 0.23 -14.89 6.57
N THR A 174 0.21 -13.57 6.69
CA THR A 174 -0.98 -12.75 6.50
C THR A 174 -0.84 -11.94 5.22
N MET A 175 -1.85 -12.02 4.36
CA MET A 175 -2.03 -11.15 3.20
C MET A 175 -3.06 -10.09 3.55
N TRP A 176 -2.76 -8.83 3.24
CA TRP A 176 -3.63 -7.68 3.37
C TRP A 176 -3.83 -7.01 2.00
N HIS A 177 -5.03 -6.52 1.74
CA HIS A 177 -5.37 -5.69 0.57
C HIS A 177 -6.36 -4.59 0.98
N GLU A 178 -6.29 -3.42 0.36
CA GLU A 178 -7.02 -2.21 0.79
C GLU A 178 -8.55 -2.31 0.69
N GLY A 179 -9.06 -3.16 -0.21
CA GLY A 179 -10.48 -3.24 -0.56
C GLY A 179 -10.74 -2.60 -1.93
N PHE A 180 -11.84 -2.93 -2.58
CA PHE A 180 -12.10 -2.50 -3.95
C PHE A 180 -13.57 -2.46 -4.36
N ARG A 181 -14.48 -2.96 -3.52
CA ARG A 181 -15.91 -2.92 -3.83
C ARG A 181 -16.46 -1.55 -3.46
N GLY A 182 -16.85 -0.78 -4.47
CA GLY A 182 -17.41 0.56 -4.26
C GLY A 182 -18.58 0.58 -3.27
N ARG A 183 -18.52 1.50 -2.32
CA ARG A 183 -19.54 1.80 -1.30
C ARG A 183 -20.11 3.22 -1.44
N GLY A 184 -19.79 3.90 -2.54
CA GLY A 184 -20.22 5.27 -2.82
C GLY A 184 -19.08 6.26 -2.69
N VAL A 185 -19.39 7.47 -2.26
CA VAL A 185 -18.43 8.54 -2.01
C VAL A 185 -18.63 9.14 -0.63
N ASP A 186 -17.56 9.67 -0.02
CA ASP A 186 -17.64 10.42 1.23
C ASP A 186 -18.16 11.85 1.00
N LYS A 187 -18.24 12.63 2.09
CA LYS A 187 -18.71 14.03 2.07
C LYS A 187 -17.87 14.96 1.20
N ASP A 188 -16.61 14.61 0.92
CA ASP A 188 -15.69 15.39 0.11
C ASP A 188 -15.66 14.86 -1.34
N GLY A 189 -16.45 13.82 -1.66
CA GLY A 189 -16.52 13.20 -2.97
C GLY A 189 -15.41 12.17 -3.23
N ARG A 190 -14.72 11.67 -2.19
CA ARG A 190 -13.74 10.60 -2.32
C ARG A 190 -14.44 9.26 -2.51
N PRO A 191 -14.01 8.40 -3.43
CA PRO A 191 -14.50 7.03 -3.49
C PRO A 191 -14.28 6.31 -2.17
N VAL A 192 -15.30 5.58 -1.72
CA VAL A 192 -15.23 4.70 -0.56
C VAL A 192 -15.36 3.26 -1.04
N TYR A 193 -14.49 2.38 -0.57
CA TYR A 193 -14.51 0.94 -0.87
C TYR A 193 -14.90 0.11 0.35
N ASP A 194 -15.01 -1.20 0.20
CA ASP A 194 -15.18 -2.11 1.33
C ASP A 194 -13.95 -2.10 2.24
N GLU A 195 -14.14 -2.61 3.46
CA GLU A 195 -13.07 -2.70 4.45
C GLU A 195 -11.90 -3.53 3.91
N PRO A 196 -10.66 -3.26 4.37
CA PRO A 196 -9.50 -4.01 3.94
C PRO A 196 -9.67 -5.52 4.15
N GLN A 197 -9.26 -6.28 3.14
CA GLN A 197 -9.33 -7.74 3.18
C GLN A 197 -8.06 -8.31 3.77
N THR A 198 -8.20 -9.27 4.70
CA THR A 198 -7.08 -9.94 5.34
C THR A 198 -7.27 -11.46 5.30
N VAL A 199 -6.25 -12.20 4.85
CA VAL A 199 -6.26 -13.67 4.83
C VAL A 199 -4.98 -14.18 5.47
N THR A 200 -5.12 -15.03 6.48
CA THR A 200 -3.98 -15.66 7.17
C THR A 200 -3.90 -17.15 6.85
N ARG A 201 -2.68 -17.62 6.60
CA ARG A 201 -2.34 -19.03 6.40
C ARG A 201 -1.21 -19.43 7.34
N GLU A 202 -1.20 -20.68 7.78
CA GLU A 202 -0.04 -21.24 8.47
C GLU A 202 0.90 -21.87 7.43
N VAL A 203 2.20 -21.57 7.53
CA VAL A 203 3.22 -22.07 6.60
C VAL A 203 4.43 -22.55 7.39
N THR A 204 4.85 -23.79 7.15
CA THR A 204 6.08 -24.35 7.70
C THR A 204 7.21 -24.26 6.68
N ILE A 205 8.35 -23.74 7.10
CA ILE A 205 9.57 -23.62 6.31
C ILE A 205 10.62 -24.56 6.91
N ALA A 206 10.96 -25.61 6.18
CA ALA A 206 12.03 -26.53 6.56
C ALA A 206 13.42 -25.87 6.38
N PRO A 207 14.47 -26.36 7.07
CA PRO A 207 15.84 -25.89 6.87
C PRO A 207 16.26 -25.92 5.40
N ARG A 208 16.78 -24.79 4.90
CA ARG A 208 17.23 -24.59 3.50
C ARG A 208 16.12 -24.74 2.44
N ALA A 209 14.85 -24.82 2.83
CA ALA A 209 13.73 -24.88 1.90
C ALA A 209 13.19 -23.49 1.55
N VAL A 210 12.58 -23.39 0.37
CA VAL A 210 11.73 -22.26 -0.01
C VAL A 210 10.29 -22.72 0.09
N ALA A 211 9.50 -22.06 0.95
CA ALA A 211 8.05 -22.28 0.99
C ALA A 211 7.34 -21.41 -0.04
N THR A 212 6.28 -21.96 -0.63
CA THR A 212 5.33 -21.25 -1.50
C THR A 212 3.98 -21.13 -0.79
N VAL A 213 3.37 -19.94 -0.85
CA VAL A 213 2.02 -19.71 -0.33
C VAL A 213 1.27 -18.75 -1.24
N ASP A 214 0.10 -19.18 -1.72
CA ASP A 214 -0.73 -18.42 -2.63
C ASP A 214 -2.00 -17.90 -1.94
N PHE A 215 -2.48 -16.76 -2.41
CA PHE A 215 -3.65 -16.06 -1.91
C PHE A 215 -4.61 -15.73 -3.04
N GLU A 216 -5.89 -15.64 -2.69
CA GLU A 216 -6.97 -15.29 -3.62
C GLU A 216 -7.78 -14.13 -3.04
N LEU A 217 -8.08 -13.14 -3.88
CA LEU A 217 -9.17 -12.18 -3.68
C LEU A 217 -10.37 -12.59 -4.54
N ARG A 218 -11.55 -12.20 -4.08
CA ARG A 218 -12.85 -12.44 -4.73
C ARG A 218 -13.69 -11.19 -4.57
#